data_AF-A0A7C3Q0V6-F1
#
_entry.id   AF-A0A7C3Q0V6-F1
#
_cell.length_a   1.000
_cell.length_b   1.000
_cell.length_c   1.000
_cell.angle_alpha   90.00
_cell.angle_beta   90.00
_cell.angle_gamma   90.00
#
_symmetry.space_group_name_H-M   'P 1'
#
loop_
_entity.id
_entity.type
_entity.pdbx_description
1 polymer ?
#
loop_
_entity_poly.entity_id
_entity_poly.type
_entity_poly.pdbx_seq_one_letter_code
_entity_poly.pdbx_strand_id
1 'polypeptide(L)'
;MPWSCCCRVRWRVRQGLWMRTFSGRHIPTRSRGRRCGASMRCRHQRRRRRRGSDRSRGVARMNLSDTIVAMATPGGRSTRAMLRVSGGGVSDVAGRLLLGSPTARGCSPARFRLDGGCTLAVLVARFVGPASYTGEDVLEIQF
;
A
#
# COMPACT_ATOMS: atom_id res chain seq x y z
N MET A 1 -15.81 -31.84 -5.54
CA MET A 1 -15.62 -30.67 -6.44
C MET A 1 -17.00 -30.14 -6.80
N PRO A 2 -17.29 -28.86 -6.49
CA PRO A 2 -17.16 -27.85 -7.53
C PRO A 2 -16.48 -26.56 -7.03
N TRP A 3 -15.62 -26.01 -7.88
CA TRP A 3 -15.05 -24.67 -7.73
C TRP A 3 -16.00 -23.67 -8.38
N SER A 4 -16.54 -22.75 -7.59
CA SER A 4 -17.22 -21.57 -8.10
C SER A 4 -17.06 -20.41 -7.12
N CYS A 5 -15.97 -19.65 -7.30
CA CYS A 5 -15.93 -18.27 -6.85
C CYS A 5 -15.28 -17.42 -7.94
N CYS A 6 -16.04 -17.14 -8.99
CA CYS A 6 -15.69 -16.17 -10.01
C CYS A 6 -16.01 -14.77 -9.46
N CYS A 7 -15.07 -14.19 -8.71
CA CYS A 7 -15.17 -12.79 -8.30
C CYS A 7 -14.97 -11.90 -9.54
N ARG A 8 -16.09 -11.51 -10.16
CA ARG A 8 -16.14 -10.55 -11.26
C ARG A 8 -15.81 -9.15 -10.73
N VAL A 9 -14.52 -8.81 -10.67
CA VAL A 9 -14.08 -7.45 -10.29
C VAL A 9 -14.34 -6.50 -11.47
N ARG A 10 -15.37 -5.66 -11.34
CA ARG A 10 -15.70 -4.62 -12.32
C ARG A 10 -14.95 -3.34 -11.96
N TRP A 11 -13.84 -3.07 -12.65
CA TRP A 11 -13.16 -1.78 -12.57
C TRP A 11 -13.96 -0.70 -13.32
N ARG A 12 -14.62 0.19 -12.58
CA ARG A 12 -15.22 1.42 -13.14
C ARG A 12 -14.38 2.62 -12.69
N VAL A 13 -13.65 3.22 -13.63
CA VAL A 13 -12.92 4.47 -13.41
C VAL A 13 -13.86 5.65 -13.73
N ARG A 14 -14.14 6.50 -12.74
CA ARG A 14 -14.64 7.87 -12.95
C ARG A 14 -13.81 8.85 -12.10
N GLN A 15 -12.99 9.64 -12.78
CA GLN A 15 -12.62 11.03 -12.45
C GLN A 15 -12.13 11.29 -11.00
N GLY A 16 -10.93 10.80 -10.65
CA GLY A 16 -9.93 11.60 -9.93
C GLY A 16 -10.18 12.15 -8.52
N LEU A 17 -11.17 11.68 -7.74
CA LEU A 17 -11.39 12.20 -6.38
C LEU A 17 -11.72 11.08 -5.38
N TRP A 18 -10.82 10.83 -4.42
CA TRP A 18 -11.04 9.89 -3.33
C TRP A 18 -11.86 10.57 -2.23
N MET A 19 -13.17 10.29 -2.17
CA MET A 19 -14.01 10.57 -0.99
C MET A 19 -14.78 9.32 -0.58
N ARG A 20 -14.66 8.96 0.70
CA ARG A 20 -15.50 7.96 1.37
C ARG A 20 -16.85 8.60 1.68
N THR A 21 -17.92 8.20 0.99
CA THR A 21 -19.29 8.46 1.45
C THR A 21 -19.84 7.18 2.08
N PHE A 22 -19.96 7.19 3.40
CA PHE A 22 -20.61 6.14 4.18
C PHE A 22 -22.00 6.66 4.55
N SER A 23 -23.04 6.25 3.81
CA SER A 23 -24.43 6.65 4.09
C SER A 23 -25.14 5.60 4.95
N GLY A 24 -24.81 5.58 6.25
CA GLY A 24 -25.60 4.89 7.27
C GLY A 24 -26.43 5.91 8.04
N ARG A 25 -27.74 6.00 7.76
CA ARG A 25 -28.68 6.81 8.55
C ARG A 25 -29.24 5.93 9.66
N HIS A 26 -28.72 6.08 10.88
CA HIS A 26 -29.41 5.73 12.11
C HIS A 26 -29.73 7.02 12.86
N ILE A 27 -31.02 7.30 13.05
CA ILE A 27 -31.54 8.46 13.77
C ILE A 27 -32.02 7.94 15.14
N PRO A 28 -31.35 8.25 16.26
CA PRO A 28 -31.91 8.04 17.58
C PRO A 28 -32.80 9.23 17.98
N THR A 29 -33.95 8.91 18.57
CA THR A 29 -34.96 9.83 19.09
C THR A 29 -34.42 10.56 20.33
N ARG A 30 -34.56 11.89 20.36
CA ARG A 30 -34.08 12.75 21.46
C ARG A 30 -35.27 13.29 22.25
N SER A 31 -35.53 12.70 23.41
CA SER A 31 -36.47 13.23 24.40
C SER A 31 -35.86 14.43 25.14
N ARG A 32 -36.75 15.37 25.47
CA ARG A 32 -36.45 16.71 26.00
C ARG A 32 -36.14 16.64 27.50
N GLY A 33 -35.04 17.26 27.91
CA GLY A 33 -34.73 17.56 29.30
C GLY A 33 -34.11 18.96 29.43
N ARG A 34 -34.95 19.91 29.87
CA ARG A 34 -34.59 21.22 30.45
C ARG A 34 -33.96 20.95 31.84
N ARG A 35 -33.17 21.78 32.53
CA ARG A 35 -32.79 23.20 32.47
C ARG A 35 -31.63 23.44 33.48
N CYS A 36 -30.87 24.51 33.24
CA CYS A 36 -30.30 25.53 34.16
C CYS A 36 -29.45 25.18 35.41
N GLY A 37 -28.33 25.91 35.51
CA GLY A 37 -27.49 26.13 36.70
C GLY A 37 -26.09 26.58 36.28
N ALA A 38 -25.90 27.81 35.79
CA ALA A 38 -25.60 29.02 36.55
C ALA A 38 -24.31 28.96 37.38
N SER A 39 -23.39 29.85 37.01
CA SER A 39 -22.21 30.32 37.75
C SER A 39 -21.04 29.34 37.94
N MET A 40 -19.93 29.61 37.25
CA MET A 40 -18.68 29.90 37.94
C MET A 40 -17.65 30.50 36.99
N ARG A 41 -17.00 31.54 37.51
CA ARG A 41 -16.01 32.39 36.85
C ARG A 41 -14.82 31.55 36.40
N CYS A 42 -14.52 31.54 35.10
CA CYS A 42 -13.25 31.04 34.62
C CYS A 42 -12.41 32.21 34.11
N ARG A 43 -11.36 32.49 34.89
CA ARG A 43 -10.32 33.49 34.65
C ARG A 43 -9.89 33.52 33.19
N HIS A 44 -9.79 34.73 32.66
CA HIS A 44 -8.99 35.10 31.51
C HIS A 44 -7.59 34.45 31.61
N GLN A 45 -7.42 33.29 31.00
CA GLN A 45 -6.10 32.83 30.60
C GLN A 45 -5.99 33.07 29.10
N ARG A 46 -5.21 34.09 28.78
CA ARG A 46 -4.66 34.35 27.46
C ARG A 46 -4.11 33.04 26.89
N ARG A 47 -4.90 32.35 26.06
CA ARG A 47 -4.40 31.30 25.18
C ARG A 47 -3.48 31.97 24.18
N ARG A 48 -2.21 32.10 24.56
CA ARG A 48 -1.11 32.30 23.62
C ARG A 48 -1.28 31.22 22.56
N ARG A 49 -1.71 31.62 21.36
CA ARG A 49 -1.61 30.80 20.16
C ARG A 49 -0.13 30.50 19.96
N ARG A 50 0.37 29.43 20.58
CA ARG A 50 1.59 28.78 20.12
C ARG A 50 1.21 28.14 18.79
N ARG A 51 1.31 28.92 17.71
CA ARG A 51 1.54 28.37 16.37
C ARG A 51 2.93 27.74 16.42
N GLY A 52 3.01 26.53 16.98
CA GLY A 52 4.15 25.67 16.77
C GLY A 52 4.16 25.33 15.29
N SER A 53 5.08 25.95 14.56
CA SER A 53 5.37 25.62 13.17
C SER A 53 6.06 24.27 13.12
N ASP A 54 5.30 23.18 13.26
CA ASP A 54 5.78 21.87 12.86
C ASP A 54 5.73 21.79 11.34
N ARG A 55 6.74 22.40 10.70
CA ARG A 55 6.97 22.31 9.25
C ARG A 55 8.01 21.27 8.89
N SER A 56 8.46 20.47 9.86
CA SER A 56 9.20 19.24 9.60
C SER A 56 8.24 18.12 9.23
N ARG A 57 7.59 18.23 8.07
CA ARG A 57 7.17 17.01 7.36
C ARG A 57 8.46 16.25 7.09
N GLY A 58 8.68 15.19 7.88
CA GLY A 58 9.92 14.44 7.91
C GLY A 58 10.35 14.06 6.50
N VAL A 59 11.47 14.60 6.05
CA VAL A 59 12.21 14.00 4.94
C VAL A 59 12.73 12.68 5.51
N ALA A 60 12.16 11.56 5.04
CA ALA A 60 12.64 10.25 5.43
C ALA A 60 14.14 10.17 5.13
N ARG A 61 14.93 9.80 6.13
CA ARG A 61 16.37 9.58 5.96
C ARG A 61 16.52 8.39 5.00
N MET A 62 17.05 8.63 3.81
CA MET A 62 17.29 7.58 2.81
C MET A 62 18.58 6.85 3.17
N ASN A 63 18.49 5.57 3.52
CA ASN A 63 19.67 4.71 3.58
C ASN A 63 19.86 4.07 2.21
N LEU A 64 21.11 4.09 1.71
CA LEU A 64 21.46 3.46 0.43
C LEU A 64 21.40 1.93 0.48
N SER A 65 21.24 1.35 1.66
CA SER A 65 21.10 -0.09 1.91
C SER A 65 19.64 -0.55 1.92
N ASP A 66 18.68 0.38 1.86
CA ASP A 66 17.26 0.04 1.91
C ASP A 66 16.86 -0.71 0.64
N THR A 67 16.02 -1.74 0.81
CA THR A 67 15.44 -2.44 -0.32
C THR A 67 14.36 -1.57 -0.96
N ILE A 68 14.55 -1.24 -2.22
CA ILE A 68 13.66 -0.36 -2.98
C ILE A 68 12.74 -1.18 -3.89
N VAL A 69 11.55 -0.63 -4.16
CA VAL A 69 10.58 -1.20 -5.08
C VAL A 69 9.97 -0.11 -5.95
N ALA A 70 9.75 -0.41 -7.23
CA ALA A 70 9.11 0.52 -8.16
C ALA A 70 8.34 -0.22 -9.26
N MET A 71 7.33 0.46 -9.81
CA MET A 71 6.75 0.12 -11.10
C MET A 71 7.83 0.35 -12.17
N ALA A 72 8.14 -0.69 -12.95
CA ALA A 72 9.12 -0.65 -14.04
C ALA A 72 8.46 -0.44 -15.42
N THR A 73 7.13 -0.32 -15.47
CA THR A 73 6.34 -0.01 -16.66
C THR A 73 5.46 1.23 -16.43
N PRO A 74 5.14 2.01 -17.48
CA PRO A 74 4.19 3.10 -17.39
C PRO A 74 2.83 2.66 -16.83
N GLY A 75 2.16 3.55 -16.10
CA GLY A 75 0.78 3.33 -15.65
C GLY A 75 -0.19 3.40 -16.82
N GLY A 76 -1.20 2.52 -16.84
CA GLY A 76 -2.22 2.50 -17.89
C GLY A 76 -2.81 1.13 -18.13
N ARG A 77 -3.60 1.00 -19.20
CA ARG A 77 -4.10 -0.30 -19.67
C ARG A 77 -3.02 -0.98 -20.49
N SER A 78 -2.63 -2.17 -20.07
CA SER A 78 -1.63 -3.00 -20.72
C SER A 78 -1.97 -4.47 -20.49
N THR A 79 -1.51 -5.34 -21.38
CA THR A 79 -1.59 -6.80 -21.20
C THR A 79 -0.70 -7.29 -20.05
N ARG A 80 0.38 -6.55 -19.76
CA ARG A 80 1.34 -6.87 -18.69
C ARG A 80 1.76 -5.64 -17.91
N ALA A 81 2.13 -5.86 -16.65
CA ALA A 81 2.77 -4.87 -15.80
C ALA A 81 4.01 -5.46 -15.14
N MET A 82 4.99 -4.62 -14.80
CA MET A 82 6.25 -5.05 -14.21
C MET A 82 6.56 -4.28 -12.92
N LEU A 83 6.89 -5.02 -11.88
CA LEU A 83 7.36 -4.49 -10.60
C LEU A 83 8.80 -4.97 -10.37
N ARG A 84 9.70 -4.05 -10.05
CA ARG A 84 11.12 -4.33 -9.77
C ARG A 84 11.41 -4.05 -8.30
N VAL A 85 12.11 -4.99 -7.66
CA VAL A 85 12.64 -4.87 -6.30
C VAL A 85 14.17 -4.99 -6.38
N SER A 86 14.90 -4.11 -5.70
CA SER A 86 16.38 -4.14 -5.61
C SER A 86 16.83 -3.99 -4.17
N GLY A 87 17.88 -4.71 -3.79
CA GLY A 87 18.56 -4.57 -2.49
C GLY A 87 18.62 -5.87 -1.68
N GLY A 88 19.21 -5.80 -0.48
CA GLY A 88 19.47 -6.98 0.36
C GLY A 88 18.23 -7.76 0.81
N GLY A 89 17.05 -7.14 0.84
CA GLY A 89 15.78 -7.75 1.26
C GLY A 89 15.03 -8.49 0.14
N VAL A 90 15.60 -8.62 -1.05
CA VAL A 90 14.93 -9.27 -2.19
C VAL A 90 14.51 -10.72 -1.90
N SER A 91 15.35 -11.50 -1.22
CA SER A 91 15.00 -12.87 -0.82
C SER A 91 13.77 -12.94 0.07
N ASP A 92 13.67 -12.04 1.05
CA ASP A 92 12.55 -11.99 1.99
C ASP A 92 11.26 -11.58 1.29
N VAL A 93 11.35 -10.59 0.39
CA VAL A 93 10.22 -10.17 -0.43
C VAL A 93 9.72 -11.32 -1.31
N ALA A 94 10.63 -12.04 -1.96
CA ALA A 94 10.27 -13.21 -2.78
C ALA A 94 9.57 -14.29 -1.95
N GLY A 95 10.12 -14.65 -0.78
CA GLY A 95 9.52 -15.68 0.08
C GLY A 95 8.13 -15.31 0.59
N ARG A 96 7.89 -14.03 0.88
CA ARG A 96 6.59 -13.53 1.38
C ARG A 96 5.54 -13.41 0.28
N LEU A 97 5.91 -12.88 -0.89
CA LEU A 97 4.95 -12.56 -1.95
C LEU A 97 4.73 -13.68 -2.95
N LEU A 98 5.70 -14.57 -3.14
CA LEU A 98 5.67 -15.56 -4.21
C LEU A 98 5.55 -16.98 -3.68
N LEU A 99 4.77 -17.80 -4.39
CA LEU A 99 4.81 -19.25 -4.34
C LEU A 99 5.66 -19.71 -5.54
N GLY A 100 6.88 -20.14 -5.25
CA GLY A 100 7.92 -20.37 -6.26
C GLY A 100 8.67 -19.09 -6.63
N SER A 101 9.96 -19.22 -6.91
CA SER A 101 10.85 -18.17 -7.43
C SER A 101 12.20 -18.81 -7.71
N PRO A 102 12.95 -18.39 -8.75
CA PRO A 102 14.32 -18.87 -8.90
C PRO A 102 15.18 -18.37 -7.74
N THR A 103 15.94 -19.27 -7.12
CA THR A 103 16.87 -18.96 -6.02
C THR A 103 18.21 -18.44 -6.52
N ALA A 104 18.61 -18.87 -7.72
CA ALA A 104 19.75 -18.36 -8.46
C ALA A 104 19.28 -17.40 -9.58
N ARG A 105 20.23 -16.90 -10.37
CA ARG A 105 19.92 -16.14 -11.58
C ARG A 105 19.09 -16.97 -12.53
N GLY A 106 17.95 -16.45 -12.97
CA GLY A 106 17.07 -17.15 -13.89
C GLY A 106 15.68 -16.57 -13.96
N CYS A 107 14.81 -17.24 -14.71
CA CYS A 107 13.43 -16.85 -14.92
C CYS A 107 12.52 -18.08 -14.83
N SER A 108 11.45 -18.02 -14.05
CA SER A 108 10.49 -19.11 -13.94
C SER A 108 9.06 -18.60 -13.67
N PRO A 109 8.04 -19.38 -14.07
CA PRO A 109 6.67 -19.09 -13.67
C PRO A 109 6.51 -19.26 -12.15
N ALA A 110 5.73 -18.37 -11.54
CA ALA A 110 5.40 -18.40 -10.12
C ALA A 110 3.96 -17.96 -9.89
N ARG A 111 3.52 -17.98 -8.62
CA ARG A 111 2.23 -17.42 -8.22
C ARG A 111 2.42 -16.31 -7.21
N PHE A 112 1.91 -15.12 -7.50
CA PHE A 112 1.91 -13.98 -6.59
C PHE A 112 0.74 -14.08 -5.63
N ARG A 113 0.99 -13.98 -4.32
CA ARG A 113 -0.01 -13.99 -3.26
C ARG A 113 -0.69 -12.63 -3.18
N LEU A 114 -2.02 -12.64 -3.25
CA LEU A 114 -2.88 -11.48 -3.04
C LEU A 114 -3.56 -11.60 -1.67
N ASP A 115 -4.09 -10.49 -1.20
CA ASP A 115 -4.92 -10.47 0.02
C ASP A 115 -6.11 -11.42 -0.11
N GLY A 116 -6.52 -12.00 1.02
CA GLY A 116 -7.62 -12.96 1.06
C GLY A 116 -7.28 -14.35 0.51
N GLY A 117 -5.99 -14.68 0.31
CA GLY A 117 -5.52 -16.01 -0.09
C GLY A 117 -5.60 -16.29 -1.59
N CYS A 118 -6.03 -15.31 -2.39
CA CYS A 118 -6.01 -15.41 -3.84
C CYS A 118 -4.57 -15.42 -4.38
N THR A 119 -4.39 -15.97 -5.58
CA THR A 119 -3.08 -16.00 -6.24
C THR A 119 -3.20 -15.64 -7.72
N LEU A 120 -2.18 -14.97 -8.25
CA LEU A 120 -2.08 -14.57 -9.66
C LEU A 120 -0.89 -15.27 -10.30
N ALA A 121 -1.04 -15.80 -11.51
CA ALA A 121 0.09 -16.34 -12.27
C ALA A 121 0.99 -15.19 -12.71
N VAL A 122 2.30 -15.33 -12.47
CA VAL A 122 3.30 -14.32 -12.82
C VAL A 122 4.53 -14.99 -13.42
N LEU A 123 5.31 -14.22 -14.17
CA LEU A 123 6.67 -14.61 -14.55
C LEU A 123 7.65 -13.85 -13.66
N VAL A 124 8.62 -14.56 -13.08
CA VAL A 124 9.58 -13.98 -12.14
C VAL A 124 10.98 -14.16 -12.68
N ALA A 125 11.73 -13.07 -12.78
CA ALA A 125 13.15 -13.08 -13.09
C ALA A 125 13.95 -12.63 -11.86
N ARG A 126 15.02 -13.37 -11.56
CA ARG A 126 15.98 -13.04 -10.50
C ARG A 126 17.36 -12.79 -11.08
N PHE A 127 17.97 -11.70 -10.63
CA PHE A 127 19.35 -11.35 -10.94
C PHE A 127 20.10 -11.23 -9.61
N VAL A 128 21.08 -12.11 -9.42
CA VAL A 128 21.94 -12.08 -8.22
C VAL A 128 23.08 -11.10 -8.49
N GLY A 129 23.34 -10.20 -7.52
CA GLY A 129 24.45 -9.25 -7.59
C GLY A 129 25.82 -9.97 -7.66
N PRO A 130 26.87 -9.36 -8.24
CA PRO A 130 26.94 -8.00 -8.78
C PRO A 130 26.45 -7.87 -10.23
N ALA A 131 26.15 -8.97 -10.92
CA ALA A 131 25.82 -8.92 -12.34
C ALA A 131 24.35 -8.55 -12.63
N SER A 132 23.82 -7.56 -11.93
CA SER A 132 22.45 -7.03 -12.08
C SER A 132 22.47 -5.57 -12.54
N TYR A 133 21.31 -4.97 -12.79
CA TYR A 133 21.22 -3.57 -13.23
C TYR A 133 21.74 -2.58 -12.17
N THR A 134 21.47 -2.83 -10.88
CA THR A 134 21.87 -1.96 -9.76
C THR A 134 23.17 -2.41 -9.10
N GLY A 135 23.72 -3.57 -9.48
CA GLY A 135 24.82 -4.23 -8.76
C GLY A 135 24.38 -4.99 -7.51
N GLU A 136 23.11 -4.88 -7.10
CA GLU A 136 22.53 -5.59 -5.97
C GLU A 136 21.68 -6.79 -6.42
N ASP A 137 21.12 -7.55 -5.49
CA ASP A 137 20.07 -8.51 -5.82
C ASP A 137 18.85 -7.79 -6.40
N VAL A 138 18.30 -8.31 -7.50
CA VAL A 138 17.11 -7.77 -8.17
C VAL A 138 16.09 -8.88 -8.42
N LEU A 139 14.82 -8.58 -8.15
CA LEU A 139 13.67 -9.40 -8.47
C LEU A 139 12.71 -8.61 -9.36
N GLU A 140 12.33 -9.20 -10.48
CA GLU A 140 11.36 -8.62 -11.40
C GLU A 140 10.13 -9.53 -11.48
N ILE A 141 8.96 -8.95 -11.22
CA ILE A 141 7.67 -9.65 -11.22
C ILE A 141 6.84 -9.10 -12.37
N GLN A 142 6.45 -9.98 -13.29
CA GLN A 142 5.64 -9.66 -14.45
C GLN A 142 4.23 -10.26 -14.28
N PHE A 143 3.22 -9.38 -14.23
CA PHE A 143 1.80 -9.71 -14.09
C PHE A 143 1.13 -9.98 -15.44
#